data_AF-A0A3S5HT46-F1
#
_entry.id   AF-A0A3S5HT46-F1
#
_cell.length_a   1.000
_cell.length_b   1.000
_cell.length_c   1.000
_cell.angle_alpha   90.00
_cell.angle_beta   90.00
_cell.angle_gamma   90.00
#
_symmetry.space_group_name_H-M   'P 1'
#
loop_
_entity.id
_entity.type
_entity.pdbx_description
1 polymer ?
#
loop_
_entity_poly.entity_id
_entity_poly.type
_entity_poly.pdbx_seq_one_letter_code
_entity_poly.pdbx_strand_id
1 'polypeptide(L)'
;MRLRTTCPATPRAWTVELRSHPSGLVLVCQHCPHGSGQITAASARSAALSHLARHARGDLLPSHLRICQCHERGCRWHPRHRGCSGPIRLLLACERGGRLWRLADACSACAAVTAQAAVVPDTALARAPRQPAATRRRTRQAKGPGEQIRVREMLSYLAAALPSDASAATRLLALQCALRMSANMQVRLPKGMLRSLRLDTPGLWRELEHARWLRTSPGSTTNGVVAELLDVTLLEQAPARPDRMYAADWALRVSSEVGVAGPLSQLSSLYLTAHTTPEIGSGQSELDQMAHVCGARPAELPNTLDRLAATGILTSWKVCLNSGDLHWTLAGERGRARELTLGRSVTGH
;
A
#
# COMPACT_ATOMS: atom_id res chain seq x y z
N MET A 1 -31.45 -1.71 42.36
CA MET A 1 -30.05 -1.53 41.94
C MET A 1 -29.78 -2.35 40.68
N ARG A 2 -29.55 -1.72 39.53
CA ARG A 2 -28.91 -2.37 38.37
C ARG A 2 -27.78 -1.46 37.93
N LEU A 3 -26.55 -1.92 38.16
CA LEU A 3 -25.31 -1.27 37.79
C LEU A 3 -25.28 -1.16 36.26
N ARG A 4 -25.54 0.05 35.74
CA ARG A 4 -25.20 0.39 34.36
C ARG A 4 -23.69 0.43 34.28
N THR A 5 -23.12 -0.55 33.61
CA THR A 5 -21.72 -0.57 33.20
C THR A 5 -21.46 0.68 32.37
N THR A 6 -20.71 1.63 32.94
CA THR A 6 -20.16 2.78 32.24
C THR A 6 -19.15 2.26 31.23
N CYS A 7 -19.59 2.07 29.98
CA CYS A 7 -18.65 2.01 28.87
C CYS A 7 -17.98 3.38 28.78
N PRO A 8 -16.64 3.49 28.89
CA PRO A 8 -15.96 4.69 28.48
C PRO A 8 -15.99 4.71 26.94
N ALA A 9 -17.11 5.16 26.37
CA ALA A 9 -17.14 5.55 24.97
C ALA A 9 -16.11 6.66 24.84
N THR A 10 -15.02 6.38 24.14
CA THR A 10 -14.00 7.38 23.85
C THR A 10 -14.72 8.50 23.10
N PRO A 11 -14.81 9.72 23.67
CA PRO A 11 -15.65 10.74 23.09
C PRO A 11 -15.08 11.10 21.72
N ARG A 12 -15.90 11.07 20.67
CA ARG A 12 -15.57 11.60 19.32
C ARG A 12 -15.54 13.12 19.37
N ALA A 13 -14.68 13.67 20.23
CA ALA A 13 -14.52 15.08 20.51
C ALA A 13 -13.03 15.36 20.73
N TRP A 14 -12.39 15.90 19.69
CA TRP A 14 -10.97 16.21 19.71
C TRP A 14 -10.76 17.71 19.80
N THR A 15 -9.88 18.13 20.70
CA THR A 15 -9.48 19.54 20.84
C THR A 15 -7.99 19.68 20.56
N VAL A 16 -7.66 20.70 19.78
CA VAL A 16 -6.31 21.11 19.42
C VAL A 16 -6.14 22.59 19.78
N GLU A 17 -5.06 22.91 20.48
CA GLU A 17 -4.70 24.27 20.90
C GLU A 17 -3.36 24.68 20.29
N LEU A 18 -3.31 25.87 19.70
CA LEU A 18 -2.10 26.52 19.21
C LEU A 18 -1.55 27.43 20.31
N ARG A 19 -0.45 27.01 20.94
CA ARG A 19 0.24 27.76 21.98
C ARG A 19 1.46 28.49 21.42
N SER A 20 1.67 29.72 21.87
CA SER A 20 2.91 30.44 21.60
C SER A 20 4.02 29.90 22.49
N HIS A 21 5.17 29.60 21.90
CA HIS A 21 6.41 29.19 22.57
C HIS A 21 7.53 30.15 22.14
N PRO A 22 8.57 30.40 22.96
CA PRO A 22 9.68 31.29 22.59
C PRO A 22 10.35 30.97 21.24
N SER A 23 10.27 29.71 20.80
CA SER A 23 10.84 29.19 19.57
C SER A 23 9.83 28.97 18.43
N GLY A 24 8.58 29.42 18.57
CA GLY A 24 7.53 29.29 17.54
C GLY A 24 6.15 28.88 18.08
N LEU A 25 5.21 28.54 17.19
CA LEU A 25 3.91 28.01 17.61
C LEU A 25 3.99 26.49 17.80
N VAL A 26 3.36 25.99 18.87
CA VAL A 26 3.26 24.56 19.16
C VAL A 26 1.79 24.18 19.16
N LEU A 27 1.48 23.09 18.47
CA LEU A 27 0.14 22.51 18.45
C LEU A 27 0.06 21.40 19.49
N VAL A 28 -0.82 21.60 20.46
CA VAL A 28 -1.08 20.69 21.58
C VAL A 28 -2.43 20.02 21.37
N CYS A 29 -2.46 18.70 21.34
CA CYS A 29 -3.69 17.93 21.27
C CYS A 29 -3.88 17.15 22.59
N GLN A 30 -5.06 17.22 23.17
CA GLN A 30 -5.38 16.53 24.43
C GLN A 30 -5.39 15.00 24.31
N HIS A 31 -5.47 14.47 23.09
CA HIS A 31 -5.58 13.04 22.80
C HIS A 31 -4.26 12.42 22.29
N CYS A 32 -3.24 13.24 22.02
CA CYS A 32 -1.94 12.76 21.53
C CYS A 32 -0.88 12.95 22.62
N PRO A 33 -0.14 11.89 22.99
CA PRO A 33 0.93 11.99 23.99
C PRO A 33 2.16 12.78 23.51
N HIS A 34 2.24 13.11 22.22
CA HIS A 34 3.36 13.83 21.62
C HIS A 34 2.81 15.11 20.97
N GLY A 35 3.29 16.27 21.43
CA GLY A 35 3.05 17.54 20.74
C GLY A 35 3.62 17.46 19.33
N SER A 36 2.89 17.95 18.33
CA SER A 36 3.49 18.13 17.00
C SER A 36 4.60 19.17 17.10
N GLY A 37 5.69 18.96 16.35
CA GLY A 37 6.86 19.84 16.32
C GLY A 37 6.53 21.31 16.02
N GLN A 38 7.54 22.17 16.03
CA GLN A 38 7.36 23.61 15.84
C GLN A 38 6.67 23.92 14.51
N ILE A 39 5.67 24.81 14.55
CA ILE A 39 4.84 25.21 13.42
C ILE A 39 4.98 26.73 13.20
N THR A 40 4.99 27.14 11.94
CA THR A 40 5.02 28.56 11.56
C THR A 40 3.61 29.16 11.62
N ALA A 41 3.51 30.48 11.84
CA ALA A 41 2.20 31.17 11.84
C ALA A 41 1.40 30.92 10.55
N ALA A 42 2.07 30.90 9.40
CA ALA A 42 1.45 30.64 8.09
C ALA A 42 0.85 29.23 7.95
N SER A 43 1.43 28.22 8.63
CA SER A 43 0.98 26.83 8.53
C SER A 43 0.11 26.36 9.71
N ALA A 44 -0.03 27.19 10.76
CA ALA A 44 -0.70 26.83 12.01
C ALA A 44 -2.15 26.34 11.82
N ARG A 45 -2.93 27.04 10.99
CA ARG A 45 -4.32 26.66 10.68
C ARG A 45 -4.38 25.33 9.94
N SER A 46 -3.59 25.18 8.87
CA SER A 46 -3.56 23.96 8.08
C SER A 46 -3.06 22.75 8.89
N ALA A 47 -2.11 22.98 9.80
CA ALA A 47 -1.61 21.96 10.73
C ALA A 47 -2.70 21.51 11.73
N ALA A 48 -3.43 22.46 12.33
CA ALA A 48 -4.55 22.16 13.24
C ALA A 48 -5.65 21.35 12.54
N LEU A 49 -6.08 21.77 11.35
CA LEU A 49 -7.10 21.07 10.58
C LEU A 49 -6.64 19.68 10.13
N SER A 50 -5.40 19.56 9.65
CA SER A 50 -4.83 18.27 9.25
C SER A 50 -4.71 17.30 10.44
N HIS A 51 -4.37 17.82 11.62
CA HIS A 51 -4.30 17.02 12.85
C HIS A 51 -5.69 16.53 13.29
N LEU A 52 -6.69 17.41 13.30
CA LEU A 52 -8.08 17.04 13.64
C LEU A 52 -8.68 16.06 12.62
N ALA A 53 -8.43 16.27 11.32
CA ALA A 53 -8.86 15.35 10.27
C ALA A 53 -8.27 13.95 10.45
N ARG A 54 -7.03 13.84 10.94
CA ARG A 54 -6.40 12.55 11.25
C ARG A 54 -7.15 11.79 12.34
N HIS A 55 -7.55 12.47 13.42
CA HIS A 55 -8.37 11.87 14.47
C HIS A 55 -9.72 11.41 13.94
N ALA A 56 -10.43 12.28 13.20
CA ALA A 56 -11.74 11.95 12.64
C ALA A 56 -11.73 10.79 11.63
N ARG A 57 -10.62 10.56 10.92
CA ARG A 57 -10.45 9.40 10.03
C ARG A 57 -9.95 8.15 10.75
N GLY A 58 -9.24 8.29 11.87
CA GLY A 58 -8.74 7.16 12.66
C GLY A 58 -9.82 6.52 13.52
N ASP A 59 -10.82 7.31 13.90
CA ASP A 59 -12.02 6.87 14.59
C ASP A 59 -13.18 7.09 13.62
N LEU A 60 -13.51 6.10 12.79
CA LEU A 60 -14.69 6.12 11.91
C LEU A 60 -15.82 5.35 12.59
N LEU A 61 -16.96 6.00 12.74
CA LEU A 61 -18.14 5.44 13.39
C LEU A 61 -19.34 5.62 12.45
N PRO A 62 -20.08 4.54 12.15
CA PRO A 62 -21.33 4.60 11.42
C PRO A 62 -22.29 5.64 12.02
N SER A 63 -23.06 6.34 11.19
CA SER A 63 -23.95 7.42 11.61
C SER A 63 -24.93 6.99 12.72
N HIS A 64 -25.42 5.75 12.67
CA HIS A 64 -26.35 5.19 13.67
C HIS A 64 -25.71 4.91 15.03
N LEU A 65 -24.38 4.91 15.14
CA LEU A 65 -23.64 4.76 16.40
C LEU A 65 -23.12 6.10 16.93
N ARG A 66 -23.22 7.18 16.15
CA ARG A 66 -22.81 8.51 16.58
C ARG A 66 -23.78 9.04 17.62
N ILE A 67 -23.24 9.66 18.66
CA ILE A 67 -24.01 10.34 19.71
C ILE A 67 -23.54 11.78 19.75
N CYS A 68 -24.47 12.72 19.88
CA CYS A 68 -24.12 14.12 20.02
C CYS A 68 -23.29 14.31 21.28
N GLN A 69 -22.10 14.89 21.16
CA GLN A 69 -21.16 15.05 22.28
C GLN A 69 -21.51 16.28 23.16
N CYS A 70 -22.69 16.89 22.93
CA CYS A 70 -23.31 17.94 23.73
C CYS A 70 -23.75 17.40 25.11
N HIS A 71 -22.87 16.94 25.99
CA HIS A 71 -23.34 16.36 27.25
C HIS A 71 -24.24 17.36 28.03
N GLU A 72 -25.36 16.83 28.56
CA GLU A 72 -26.59 17.52 29.00
C GLU A 72 -26.43 18.60 30.09
N ARG A 73 -25.22 18.93 30.53
CA ARG A 73 -24.95 19.85 31.65
C ARG A 73 -24.15 21.09 31.28
N GLY A 74 -24.27 21.56 30.02
CA GLY A 74 -23.74 22.85 29.60
C GLY A 74 -22.33 22.76 29.04
N CYS A 75 -22.16 22.04 27.93
CA CYS A 75 -20.96 22.18 27.12
C CYS A 75 -20.73 23.67 26.81
N ARG A 76 -19.52 24.18 27.09
CA ARG A 76 -19.10 25.56 26.80
C ARG A 76 -19.02 25.88 25.29
N TRP A 77 -19.54 24.99 24.44
CA TRP A 77 -19.39 25.02 22.98
C TRP A 77 -20.41 25.96 22.36
N HIS A 78 -21.60 26.04 22.96
CA HIS A 78 -22.69 26.86 22.47
C HIS A 78 -23.52 27.40 23.63
N PRO A 79 -24.28 28.49 23.41
CA PRO A 79 -25.28 28.95 24.36
C PRO A 79 -26.33 27.88 24.66
N ARG A 80 -27.08 28.06 25.76
CA ARG A 80 -28.14 27.14 26.17
C ARG A 80 -29.28 27.16 25.13
N HIS A 81 -29.67 25.98 24.64
CA HIS A 81 -30.82 25.80 23.74
C HIS A 81 -31.70 24.64 24.23
N ARG A 82 -32.85 24.40 23.56
CA ARG A 82 -33.92 23.47 23.99
C ARG A 82 -33.58 21.96 23.93
N GLY A 83 -32.31 21.60 23.92
CA GLY A 83 -31.84 20.21 23.86
C GLY A 83 -31.37 19.76 22.47
N CYS A 84 -30.75 18.58 22.42
CA CYS A 84 -30.08 18.08 21.22
C CYS A 84 -31.09 17.37 20.28
N SER A 85 -31.18 17.81 19.04
CA SER A 85 -32.10 17.28 18.03
C SER A 85 -31.54 17.38 16.60
N GLY A 86 -32.05 16.52 15.71
CA GLY A 86 -31.61 16.42 14.33
C GLY A 86 -30.44 15.43 14.11
N PRO A 87 -30.06 15.18 12.84
CA PRO A 87 -28.99 14.24 12.50
C PRO A 87 -27.65 14.68 13.08
N ILE A 88 -26.85 13.69 13.51
CA ILE A 88 -25.51 13.91 14.05
C ILE A 88 -24.50 13.92 12.93
N ARG A 89 -23.76 15.03 12.83
CA ARG A 89 -22.68 15.24 11.86
C ARG A 89 -21.43 15.67 12.60
N LEU A 90 -20.30 15.60 11.92
CA LEU A 90 -19.05 16.08 12.45
C LEU A 90 -19.00 17.61 12.36
N LEU A 91 -18.78 18.29 13.47
CA LEU A 91 -18.76 19.75 13.58
C LEU A 91 -17.36 20.22 13.93
N LEU A 92 -16.80 21.10 13.10
CA LEU A 92 -15.55 21.79 13.35
C LEU A 92 -15.84 23.18 13.92
N ALA A 93 -15.42 23.45 15.15
CA ALA A 93 -15.56 24.75 15.80
C ALA A 93 -14.19 25.40 16.03
N CYS A 94 -14.14 26.71 15.84
CA CYS A 94 -12.96 27.54 16.06
C CYS A 94 -13.24 28.52 17.22
N GLU A 95 -12.40 28.52 18.24
CA GLU A 95 -12.55 29.34 19.44
C GLU A 95 -11.30 30.20 19.69
N ARG A 96 -11.43 31.19 20.60
CA ARG A 96 -10.33 32.05 21.08
C ARG A 96 -9.51 32.68 19.93
N GLY A 97 -10.20 33.18 18.90
CA GLY A 97 -9.58 33.86 17.75
C GLY A 97 -8.71 32.95 16.88
N GLY A 98 -9.04 31.66 16.75
CA GLY A 98 -8.28 30.71 15.92
C GLY A 98 -7.20 29.93 16.66
N ARG A 99 -7.07 30.11 17.97
CA ARG A 99 -6.08 29.41 18.79
C ARG A 99 -6.56 28.05 19.27
N LEU A 100 -7.86 27.82 19.33
CA LEU A 100 -8.42 26.54 19.74
C LEU A 100 -9.34 26.04 18.64
N TRP A 101 -9.09 24.81 18.20
CA TRP A 101 -9.89 24.12 17.19
C TRP A 101 -10.45 22.85 17.81
N ARG A 102 -11.76 22.65 17.69
CA ARG A 102 -12.45 21.46 18.19
C ARG A 102 -13.18 20.78 17.05
N LEU A 103 -13.10 19.46 17.00
CA LEU A 103 -13.84 18.62 16.06
C LEU A 103 -14.63 17.61 16.87
N ALA A 104 -15.95 17.63 16.78
CA ALA A 104 -16.80 16.74 17.56
C ALA A 104 -18.07 16.33 16.82
N ASP A 105 -18.64 15.18 17.18
CA ASP A 105 -19.98 14.81 16.73
C ASP A 105 -21.02 15.74 17.39
N ALA A 106 -21.80 16.44 16.57
CA ALA A 106 -22.86 17.34 17.02
C ALA A 106 -24.14 17.16 16.19
N CYS A 107 -25.29 17.24 16.84
CA CYS A 107 -26.59 17.28 16.18
C CYS A 107 -26.81 18.62 15.48
N SER A 108 -27.72 18.66 14.53
CA SER A 108 -28.05 19.88 13.78
C SER A 108 -28.42 21.07 14.68
N ALA A 109 -29.17 20.83 15.76
CA ALA A 109 -29.52 21.90 16.70
C ALA A 109 -28.29 22.50 17.38
N CYS A 110 -27.36 21.68 17.88
CA CYS A 110 -26.11 22.13 18.49
C CYS A 110 -25.19 22.82 17.47
N ALA A 111 -25.12 22.28 16.25
CA ALA A 111 -24.33 22.87 15.18
C ALA A 111 -24.78 24.30 14.84
N ALA A 112 -26.10 24.53 14.77
CA ALA A 112 -26.66 25.84 14.44
C ALA A 112 -26.37 26.92 15.49
N VAL A 113 -26.24 26.55 16.76
CA VAL A 113 -26.00 27.50 17.86
C VAL A 113 -24.53 27.66 18.26
N THR A 114 -23.64 26.86 17.68
CA THR A 114 -22.19 26.93 17.95
C THR A 114 -21.57 28.04 17.11
N ALA A 115 -21.02 29.07 17.77
CA ALA A 115 -20.36 30.17 17.09
C ALA A 115 -19.07 29.72 16.39
N GLN A 116 -18.78 30.32 15.22
CA GLN A 116 -17.57 30.02 14.42
C GLN A 116 -17.37 28.52 14.15
N ALA A 117 -18.46 27.83 13.80
CA ALA A 117 -18.46 26.42 13.48
C ALA A 117 -18.87 26.14 12.03
N ALA A 118 -18.36 25.03 11.49
CA ALA A 118 -18.69 24.51 10.18
C ALA A 118 -19.01 23.03 10.28
N VAL A 119 -20.13 22.62 9.69
CA VAL A 119 -20.49 21.21 9.55
C VAL A 119 -19.59 20.60 8.49
N VAL A 120 -18.88 19.53 8.84
CA VAL A 120 -18.03 18.77 7.91
C VAL A 120 -18.93 17.81 7.13
N PRO A 121 -19.04 17.94 5.80
CA PRO A 121 -19.82 17.01 4.99
C PRO A 121 -19.28 15.58 5.13
N ASP A 122 -20.15 14.57 5.22
CA ASP A 122 -19.70 13.17 5.28
C ASP A 122 -18.91 12.77 4.02
N THR A 123 -19.14 13.43 2.89
CA THR A 123 -18.36 13.28 1.66
C THR A 123 -16.90 13.74 1.81
N ALA A 124 -16.61 14.67 2.72
CA ALA A 124 -15.25 15.09 3.04
C ALA A 124 -14.49 14.02 3.85
N LEU A 125 -15.22 13.08 4.48
CA LEU A 125 -14.67 11.87 5.09
C LEU A 125 -14.65 10.69 4.11
N ALA A 126 -15.55 10.67 3.11
CA ALA A 126 -15.71 9.56 2.16
C ALA A 126 -14.88 9.68 0.85
N ARG A 127 -14.38 10.86 0.46
CA ARG A 127 -13.63 11.04 -0.80
C ARG A 127 -12.10 10.94 -0.63
N ALA A 128 -11.64 9.72 -0.93
CA ALA A 128 -10.35 9.27 -1.50
C ALA A 128 -9.03 9.30 -0.67
N PRO A 129 -8.17 8.28 -0.86
CA PRO A 129 -7.12 7.90 0.09
C PRO A 129 -5.88 8.78 -0.08
N ARG A 130 -5.48 9.51 0.98
CA ARG A 130 -4.13 10.05 1.08
C ARG A 130 -3.58 9.90 2.50
N GLN A 131 -2.39 9.32 2.51
CA GLN A 131 -1.56 8.76 3.58
C GLN A 131 -1.49 9.59 4.87
N PRO A 132 -1.24 8.94 6.03
CA PRO A 132 -0.50 9.57 7.10
C PRO A 132 0.81 8.85 7.42
N ALA A 133 1.82 9.69 7.64
CA ALA A 133 3.15 9.40 8.12
C ALA A 133 3.20 8.44 9.31
N ALA A 134 4.23 7.60 9.30
CA ALA A 134 4.52 6.57 10.27
C ALA A 134 4.83 7.14 11.67
N THR A 135 4.28 6.49 12.69
CA THR A 135 4.91 6.00 13.94
C THR A 135 3.78 5.67 14.93
N ARG A 136 3.67 4.54 15.62
CA ARG A 136 4.61 3.48 16.02
C ARG A 136 3.84 2.16 16.21
N ARG A 137 4.53 1.06 15.85
CA ARG A 137 4.48 -0.30 16.44
C ARG A 137 3.14 -0.76 17.01
N ARG A 138 2.36 -1.45 16.18
CA ARG A 138 1.72 -2.72 16.57
C ARG A 138 1.89 -3.69 15.40
N THR A 139 2.33 -4.89 15.74
CA THR A 139 2.38 -6.11 14.93
C THR A 139 1.22 -6.14 13.92
N ARG A 140 1.47 -5.68 12.68
CA ARG A 140 0.52 -5.82 11.59
C ARG A 140 0.77 -7.18 10.96
N GLN A 141 -0.13 -8.11 11.25
CA GLN A 141 -0.32 -9.29 10.43
C GLN A 141 -0.55 -8.83 8.98
N ALA A 142 0.29 -9.30 8.06
CA ALA A 142 0.05 -9.19 6.63
C ALA A 142 -1.21 -9.98 6.28
N LYS A 143 -2.26 -9.31 5.82
CA LYS A 143 -3.36 -9.93 5.09
C LYS A 143 -4.16 -8.87 4.33
N GLY A 144 -3.69 -8.55 3.13
CA GLY A 144 -4.38 -7.76 2.12
C GLY A 144 -3.53 -7.72 0.84
N PRO A 145 -4.09 -7.45 -0.35
CA PRO A 145 -3.42 -7.53 -1.67
C PRO A 145 -2.35 -6.45 -1.91
N GLY A 146 -1.79 -5.88 -0.84
CA GLY A 146 -0.84 -4.77 -0.92
C GLY A 146 0.42 -5.15 -1.70
N GLU A 147 0.97 -6.34 -1.46
CA GLU A 147 2.15 -6.83 -2.16
C GLU A 147 1.92 -7.00 -3.66
N GLN A 148 0.75 -7.55 -4.05
CA GLN A 148 0.37 -7.73 -5.46
C GLN A 148 0.26 -6.39 -6.18
N ILE A 149 -0.41 -5.42 -5.57
CA ILE A 149 -0.55 -4.07 -6.12
C ILE A 149 0.84 -3.42 -6.28
N ARG A 150 1.73 -3.57 -5.30
CA ARG A 150 3.08 -2.99 -5.38
C ARG A 150 3.94 -3.62 -6.45
N VAL A 151 3.86 -4.95 -6.61
CA VAL A 151 4.56 -5.62 -7.70
C VAL A 151 3.98 -5.21 -9.04
N ARG A 152 2.65 -5.09 -9.17
CA ARG A 152 1.99 -4.60 -10.38
C ARG A 152 2.47 -3.20 -10.77
N GLU A 153 2.43 -2.26 -9.83
CA GLU A 153 2.91 -0.88 -10.02
C GLU A 153 4.37 -0.86 -10.46
N MET A 154 5.23 -1.65 -9.79
CA MET A 154 6.65 -1.70 -10.09
C MET A 154 6.94 -2.34 -11.45
N LEU A 155 6.21 -3.39 -11.83
CA LEU A 155 6.31 -4.01 -13.15
C LEU A 155 5.92 -3.02 -14.26
N SER A 156 4.85 -2.25 -14.08
CA SER A 156 4.45 -1.20 -15.03
C SER A 156 5.49 -0.10 -15.13
N TYR A 157 6.06 0.35 -14.00
CA TYR A 157 7.16 1.32 -14.01
C TYR A 157 8.38 0.78 -14.77
N LEU A 158 8.81 -0.46 -14.50
CA LEU A 158 9.97 -1.06 -15.17
C LEU A 158 9.75 -1.25 -16.67
N ALA A 159 8.52 -1.53 -17.09
CA ALA A 159 8.19 -1.59 -18.51
C ALA A 159 8.39 -0.24 -19.21
N ALA A 160 8.11 0.87 -18.52
CA ALA A 160 8.34 2.22 -19.03
C ALA A 160 9.79 2.70 -18.89
N ALA A 161 10.50 2.28 -17.83
CA ALA A 161 11.83 2.79 -17.50
C ALA A 161 12.98 2.01 -18.17
N LEU A 162 12.76 0.72 -18.48
CA LEU A 162 13.77 -0.12 -19.11
C LEU A 162 13.58 -0.19 -20.63
N PRO A 163 14.67 -0.37 -21.39
CA PRO A 163 14.60 -0.64 -22.83
C PRO A 163 13.68 -1.82 -23.18
N SER A 164 13.07 -1.76 -24.36
CA SER A 164 12.15 -2.82 -24.83
C SER A 164 12.85 -4.15 -25.11
N ASP A 165 14.16 -4.13 -25.40
CA ASP A 165 15.02 -5.28 -25.57
C ASP A 165 15.57 -5.85 -24.25
N ALA A 166 15.28 -5.19 -23.11
CA ALA A 166 15.72 -5.68 -21.82
C ALA A 166 15.12 -7.05 -21.50
N SER A 167 15.98 -8.03 -21.26
CA SER A 167 15.56 -9.43 -21.12
C SER A 167 14.67 -9.66 -19.89
N ALA A 168 13.89 -10.76 -19.88
CA ALA A 168 13.10 -11.16 -18.72
C ALA A 168 13.95 -11.32 -17.44
N ALA A 169 15.19 -11.82 -17.57
CA ALA A 169 16.12 -11.94 -16.45
C ALA A 169 16.56 -10.56 -15.91
N THR A 170 16.83 -9.63 -16.82
CA THR A 170 17.21 -8.25 -16.52
C THR A 170 16.06 -7.51 -15.83
N ARG A 171 14.83 -7.67 -16.31
CA ARG A 171 13.62 -7.09 -15.70
C ARG A 171 13.32 -7.69 -14.33
N LEU A 172 13.50 -9.00 -14.15
CA LEU A 172 13.35 -9.65 -12.85
C LEU A 172 14.41 -9.17 -11.84
N LEU A 173 15.65 -8.98 -12.29
CA LEU A 173 16.72 -8.40 -11.47
C LEU A 173 16.37 -6.96 -11.08
N ALA A 174 15.95 -6.14 -12.04
CA ALA A 174 15.55 -4.75 -11.80
C ALA A 174 14.38 -4.66 -10.81
N LEU A 175 13.39 -5.55 -10.90
CA LEU A 175 12.30 -5.65 -9.94
C LEU A 175 12.79 -5.90 -8.51
N GLN A 176 13.71 -6.84 -8.33
CA GLN A 176 14.30 -7.10 -7.01
C GLN A 176 15.13 -5.90 -6.52
N CYS A 177 15.84 -5.21 -7.42
CA CYS A 177 16.58 -4.01 -7.08
C CYS A 177 15.66 -2.89 -6.58
N ALA A 178 14.61 -2.56 -7.33
CA ALA A 178 13.69 -1.48 -7.02
C ALA A 178 12.89 -1.74 -5.73
N LEU A 179 12.44 -2.98 -5.51
CA LEU A 179 11.70 -3.32 -4.28
C LEU A 179 12.60 -3.36 -3.04
N ARG A 180 13.91 -3.61 -3.19
CA ARG A 180 14.87 -3.71 -2.07
C ARG A 180 15.74 -2.47 -1.87
N MET A 181 15.52 -1.40 -2.63
CA MET A 181 16.28 -0.17 -2.50
C MET A 181 16.05 0.51 -1.15
N SER A 182 17.12 1.07 -0.61
CA SER A 182 17.12 1.95 0.56
C SER A 182 16.59 3.35 0.21
N ALA A 183 16.48 4.22 1.22
CA ALA A 183 16.13 5.62 0.99
C ALA A 183 17.22 6.40 0.21
N ASN A 184 18.45 5.88 0.19
CA ASN A 184 19.58 6.47 -0.51
C ASN A 184 19.80 5.81 -1.89
N MET A 185 18.76 5.19 -2.48
CA MET A 185 18.84 4.48 -3.77
C MET A 185 19.81 3.30 -3.85
N GLN A 186 20.46 2.95 -2.74
CA GLN A 186 21.35 1.79 -2.67
C GLN A 186 20.55 0.51 -2.46
N VAL A 187 20.95 -0.55 -3.15
CA VAL A 187 20.46 -1.91 -2.97
C VAL A 187 21.60 -2.88 -2.70
N ARG A 188 21.33 -3.84 -1.82
CA ARG A 188 22.22 -4.98 -1.54
C ARG A 188 21.46 -6.28 -1.79
N LEU A 189 21.87 -7.02 -2.81
CA LEU A 189 21.26 -8.31 -3.15
C LEU A 189 22.17 -9.47 -2.67
N PRO A 190 21.68 -10.34 -1.76
CA PRO A 190 22.44 -11.50 -1.31
C PRO A 190 22.66 -12.50 -2.45
N LYS A 191 23.85 -13.11 -2.48
CA LYS A 191 24.19 -14.11 -3.52
C LYS A 191 23.23 -15.31 -3.52
N GLY A 192 22.77 -15.75 -2.35
CA GLY A 192 21.78 -16.83 -2.23
C GLY A 192 20.46 -16.53 -2.94
N MET A 193 20.01 -15.27 -2.89
CA MET A 193 18.80 -14.81 -3.58
C MET A 193 19.01 -14.77 -5.10
N LEU A 194 20.17 -14.29 -5.55
CA LEU A 194 20.51 -14.29 -6.98
C LEU A 194 20.55 -15.72 -7.52
N ARG A 195 21.10 -16.66 -6.75
CA ARG A 195 21.13 -18.08 -7.12
C ARG A 195 19.73 -18.72 -7.15
N SER A 196 18.87 -18.42 -6.18
CA SER A 196 17.50 -18.97 -6.17
C SER A 196 16.68 -18.50 -7.38
N LEU A 197 16.96 -17.30 -7.88
CA LEU A 197 16.36 -16.76 -9.09
C LEU A 197 17.16 -17.05 -10.38
N ARG A 198 18.31 -17.73 -10.29
CA ARG A 198 19.25 -17.96 -11.40
C ARG A 198 19.72 -16.68 -12.11
N LEU A 199 19.91 -15.61 -11.34
CA LEU A 199 20.38 -14.28 -11.77
C LEU A 199 21.86 -14.00 -11.43
N ASP A 200 22.63 -15.03 -11.03
CA ASP A 200 24.06 -14.93 -10.66
C ASP A 200 24.96 -14.82 -11.92
N THR A 201 24.60 -13.95 -12.87
CA THR A 201 25.34 -13.73 -14.12
C THR A 201 25.75 -12.25 -14.26
N PRO A 202 27.04 -11.93 -14.45
CA PRO A 202 27.52 -10.54 -14.57
C PRO A 202 26.93 -9.76 -15.76
N GLY A 203 26.47 -10.45 -16.81
CA GLY A 203 25.87 -9.83 -17.99
C GLY A 203 24.62 -9.01 -17.68
N LEU A 204 23.77 -9.48 -16.75
CA LEU A 204 22.52 -8.82 -16.39
C LEU A 204 22.75 -7.45 -15.74
N TRP A 205 23.79 -7.36 -14.89
CA TRP A 205 24.17 -6.11 -14.25
C TRP A 205 24.71 -5.10 -15.25
N ARG A 206 25.56 -5.56 -16.18
CA ARG A 206 26.06 -4.72 -17.27
C ARG A 206 24.91 -4.19 -18.12
N GLU A 207 23.92 -5.00 -18.46
CA GLU A 207 22.77 -4.54 -19.25
C GLU A 207 22.04 -3.35 -18.57
N LEU A 208 21.80 -3.43 -17.26
CA LEU A 208 21.18 -2.35 -16.48
C LEU A 208 22.09 -1.11 -16.34
N GLU A 209 23.41 -1.29 -16.31
CA GLU A 209 24.38 -0.19 -16.35
C GLU A 209 24.40 0.52 -17.71
N HIS A 210 24.38 -0.25 -18.82
CA HIS A 210 24.31 0.31 -20.17
C HIS A 210 23.00 1.07 -20.39
N ALA A 211 21.89 0.59 -19.82
CA ALA A 211 20.62 1.30 -19.79
C ALA A 211 20.62 2.55 -18.88
N ARG A 212 21.73 2.82 -18.17
CA ARG A 212 21.86 3.88 -17.16
C ARG A 212 20.78 3.83 -16.07
N TRP A 213 20.29 2.64 -15.77
CA TRP A 213 19.25 2.44 -14.76
C TRP A 213 19.85 2.21 -13.36
N LEU A 214 21.02 1.57 -13.30
CA LEU A 214 21.80 1.42 -12.06
C LEU A 214 23.30 1.59 -12.30
N ARG A 215 24.06 1.72 -11.21
CA ARG A 215 25.52 1.60 -11.18
C ARG A 215 25.92 0.57 -10.13
N THR A 216 26.74 -0.41 -10.50
CA THR A 216 27.31 -1.35 -9.52
C THR A 216 28.47 -0.69 -8.77
N SER A 217 28.56 -0.95 -7.47
CA SER A 217 29.65 -0.42 -6.64
C SER A 217 30.88 -1.33 -6.79
N PRO A 218 32.08 -0.77 -7.02
CA PRO A 218 33.32 -1.52 -7.05
C PRO A 218 33.61 -2.05 -5.64
N GLY A 219 33.23 -3.30 -5.40
CA GLY A 219 33.32 -3.92 -4.07
C GLY A 219 32.22 -4.94 -3.81
N SER A 220 31.86 -5.76 -4.80
CA SER A 220 31.00 -6.93 -4.57
C SER A 220 31.61 -7.75 -3.44
N THR A 221 31.01 -7.63 -2.26
CA THR A 221 31.43 -8.41 -1.11
C THR A 221 31.22 -9.89 -1.43
N THR A 222 31.98 -10.77 -0.80
CA THR A 222 31.76 -12.24 -0.86
C THR A 222 30.31 -12.67 -0.62
N ASN A 223 29.52 -11.81 0.04
CA ASN A 223 28.14 -12.06 0.44
C ASN A 223 27.06 -11.47 -0.50
N GLY A 224 27.41 -10.75 -1.57
CA GLY A 224 26.41 -10.23 -2.51
C GLY A 224 26.87 -9.05 -3.38
N VAL A 225 25.93 -8.55 -4.19
CA VAL A 225 26.14 -7.40 -5.10
C VAL A 225 25.52 -6.14 -4.49
N VAL A 226 26.25 -5.04 -4.57
CA VAL A 226 25.79 -3.70 -4.15
C VAL A 226 25.69 -2.83 -5.39
N ALA A 227 24.55 -2.15 -5.53
CA ALA A 227 24.30 -1.23 -6.64
C ALA A 227 23.54 0.01 -6.15
N GLU A 228 23.62 1.07 -6.93
CA GLU A 228 22.88 2.31 -6.75
C GLU A 228 21.95 2.50 -7.94
N LEU A 229 20.66 2.74 -7.65
CA LEU A 229 19.66 3.05 -8.66
C LEU A 229 19.77 4.52 -9.07
N LEU A 230 19.73 4.80 -10.37
CA LEU A 230 19.96 6.15 -10.92
C LEU A 230 18.67 6.93 -11.18
N ASP A 231 17.53 6.25 -11.23
CA ASP A 231 16.23 6.88 -11.48
C ASP A 231 15.56 7.32 -10.18
N VAL A 232 15.67 8.61 -9.85
CA VAL A 232 15.10 9.22 -8.63
C VAL A 232 13.57 9.16 -8.58
N THR A 233 12.88 8.98 -9.71
CA THR A 233 11.40 8.88 -9.73
C THR A 233 10.90 7.68 -8.94
N LEU A 234 11.74 6.65 -8.77
CA LEU A 234 11.49 5.52 -7.89
C LEU A 234 11.22 5.94 -6.44
N LEU A 235 11.85 7.00 -5.92
CA LEU A 235 11.59 7.48 -4.55
C LEU A 235 10.24 8.18 -4.43
N GLU A 236 9.79 8.85 -5.48
CA GLU A 236 8.53 9.59 -5.52
C GLU A 236 7.33 8.65 -5.70
N GLN A 237 7.52 7.55 -6.43
CA GLN A 237 6.48 6.55 -6.68
C GLN A 237 6.47 5.40 -5.67
N ALA A 238 7.50 5.27 -4.84
CA ALA A 238 7.65 4.13 -3.96
C ALA A 238 6.82 4.25 -2.66
N PRO A 239 6.08 3.18 -2.27
CA PRO A 239 5.49 3.09 -0.95
C PRO A 239 6.60 3.02 0.12
N ALA A 240 6.21 3.10 1.40
CA ALA A 240 7.15 3.07 2.51
C ALA A 240 8.05 1.81 2.44
N ARG A 241 9.31 1.93 2.88
CA ARG A 241 10.31 0.86 2.83
C ARG A 241 9.81 -0.52 3.31
N PRO A 242 9.03 -0.65 4.41
CA PRO A 242 8.50 -1.94 4.84
C PRO A 242 7.59 -2.59 3.79
N ASP A 243 6.74 -1.81 3.14
CA ASP A 243 5.79 -2.32 2.14
C ASP A 243 6.52 -2.84 0.90
N ARG A 244 7.60 -2.15 0.49
CA ARG A 244 8.46 -2.63 -0.60
C ARG A 244 9.17 -3.94 -0.24
N MET A 245 9.64 -4.06 1.01
CA MET A 245 10.28 -5.28 1.48
C MET A 245 9.32 -6.47 1.49
N TYR A 246 8.08 -6.29 1.96
CA TYR A 246 7.06 -7.35 1.89
C TYR A 246 6.74 -7.74 0.45
N ALA A 247 6.62 -6.76 -0.45
CA ALA A 247 6.43 -7.01 -1.87
C ALA A 247 7.63 -7.74 -2.51
N ALA A 248 8.86 -7.39 -2.11
CA ALA A 248 10.08 -8.06 -2.57
C ALA A 248 10.13 -9.53 -2.14
N ASP A 249 9.78 -9.80 -0.89
CA ASP A 249 9.78 -11.16 -0.33
C ASP A 249 8.65 -12.00 -0.94
N TRP A 250 7.49 -11.39 -1.19
CA TRP A 250 6.39 -12.03 -1.91
C TRP A 250 6.79 -12.36 -3.36
N ALA A 251 7.36 -11.40 -4.09
CA ALA A 251 7.84 -11.59 -5.46
C ALA A 251 8.91 -12.68 -5.55
N LEU A 252 9.83 -12.71 -4.58
CA LEU A 252 10.87 -13.74 -4.48
C LEU A 252 10.26 -15.13 -4.31
N ARG A 253 9.26 -15.29 -3.43
CA ARG A 253 8.59 -16.59 -3.22
C ARG A 253 7.90 -17.08 -4.50
N VAL A 254 7.06 -16.23 -5.10
CA VAL A 254 6.32 -16.57 -6.34
C VAL A 254 7.30 -16.92 -7.47
N SER A 255 8.39 -16.16 -7.63
CA SER A 255 9.37 -16.40 -8.69
C SER A 255 10.23 -17.66 -8.43
N SER A 256 10.53 -17.97 -7.17
CA SER A 256 11.37 -19.12 -6.83
C SER A 256 10.64 -20.45 -7.04
N GLU A 257 9.32 -20.50 -6.85
CA GLU A 257 8.49 -21.68 -7.14
C GLU A 257 8.63 -22.15 -8.61
N VAL A 258 8.91 -21.23 -9.52
CA VAL A 258 8.98 -21.46 -10.97
C VAL A 258 10.42 -21.44 -11.48
N GLY A 259 11.41 -21.38 -10.59
CA GLY A 259 12.80 -21.09 -10.95
C GLY A 259 13.50 -22.12 -11.83
N VAL A 260 12.96 -23.33 -11.96
CA VAL A 260 13.48 -24.36 -12.87
C VAL A 260 13.09 -24.06 -14.33
N ALA A 261 11.96 -23.39 -14.58
CA ALA A 261 11.46 -23.11 -15.93
C ALA A 261 12.11 -21.88 -16.60
N GLY A 262 12.95 -21.15 -15.85
CA GLY A 262 13.74 -20.02 -16.35
C GLY A 262 13.10 -18.63 -16.13
N PRO A 263 13.85 -17.54 -16.35
CA PRO A 263 13.45 -16.19 -15.94
C PRO A 263 12.16 -15.67 -16.57
N LEU A 264 11.89 -16.04 -17.83
CA LEU A 264 10.64 -15.67 -18.50
C LEU A 264 9.43 -16.32 -17.82
N SER A 265 9.50 -17.60 -17.46
CA SER A 265 8.43 -18.28 -16.73
C SER A 265 8.25 -17.73 -15.31
N GLN A 266 9.34 -17.35 -14.64
CA GLN A 266 9.28 -16.70 -13.33
C GLN A 266 8.56 -15.35 -13.41
N LEU A 267 8.96 -14.48 -14.34
CA LEU A 267 8.37 -13.16 -14.50
C LEU A 267 6.93 -13.23 -15.00
N SER A 268 6.61 -14.18 -15.88
CA SER A 268 5.25 -14.46 -16.35
C SER A 268 4.35 -14.94 -15.20
N SER A 269 4.80 -15.92 -14.39
CA SER A 269 4.08 -16.37 -13.20
C SER A 269 3.83 -15.23 -12.22
N LEU A 270 4.86 -14.40 -11.98
CA LEU A 270 4.75 -13.24 -11.10
C LEU A 270 3.76 -12.21 -11.64
N TYR A 271 3.80 -11.92 -12.94
CA TYR A 271 2.85 -11.03 -13.61
C TYR A 271 1.42 -11.52 -13.42
N LEU A 272 1.14 -12.79 -13.77
CA LEU A 272 -0.19 -13.38 -13.66
C LEU A 272 -0.68 -13.35 -12.22
N THR A 273 0.18 -13.72 -11.25
CA THR A 273 -0.17 -13.69 -9.83
C THR A 273 -0.45 -12.28 -9.32
N ALA A 274 0.31 -11.27 -9.75
CA ALA A 274 0.08 -9.87 -9.39
C ALA A 274 -1.17 -9.27 -10.08
N HIS A 275 -1.57 -9.83 -11.23
CA HIS A 275 -2.74 -9.40 -12.01
C HIS A 275 -4.02 -10.18 -11.72
N THR A 276 -3.94 -11.20 -10.86
CA THR A 276 -5.09 -12.04 -10.47
C THR A 276 -5.90 -11.38 -9.36
N THR A 277 -7.22 -11.41 -9.49
CA THR A 277 -8.14 -10.99 -8.42
C THR A 277 -8.19 -12.08 -7.34
N PRO A 278 -7.78 -11.81 -6.08
CA PRO A 278 -7.67 -12.83 -5.04
C PRO A 278 -8.96 -13.61 -4.76
N GLU A 279 -10.11 -12.96 -4.92
CA GLU A 279 -11.43 -13.53 -4.64
C GLU A 279 -11.87 -14.57 -5.67
N ILE A 280 -11.45 -14.40 -6.93
CA ILE A 280 -11.91 -15.21 -8.07
C ILE A 280 -10.79 -16.15 -8.55
N GLY A 281 -9.53 -15.81 -8.28
CA GLY A 281 -8.39 -16.58 -8.78
C GLY A 281 -8.18 -16.46 -10.30
N SER A 282 -8.87 -15.52 -10.95
CA SER A 282 -8.74 -15.23 -12.38
C SER A 282 -8.27 -13.79 -12.63
N GLY A 283 -7.76 -13.56 -13.84
CA GLY A 283 -7.34 -12.24 -14.30
C GLY A 283 -7.47 -12.08 -15.80
N GLN A 284 -7.32 -10.83 -16.23
CA GLN A 284 -7.36 -10.41 -17.64
C GLN A 284 -6.33 -9.30 -17.88
N SER A 285 -5.67 -9.34 -19.03
CA SER A 285 -4.76 -8.30 -19.53
C SER A 285 -4.61 -8.45 -21.04
N GLU A 286 -4.06 -7.43 -21.71
CA GLU A 286 -3.64 -7.58 -23.11
C GLU A 286 -2.40 -8.49 -23.20
N LEU A 287 -2.35 -9.37 -24.21
CA LEU A 287 -1.19 -10.26 -24.39
C LEU A 287 0.10 -9.47 -24.67
N ASP A 288 0.01 -8.43 -25.49
CA ASP A 288 1.15 -7.57 -25.85
C ASP A 288 1.65 -6.76 -24.64
N GLN A 289 0.74 -6.33 -23.77
CA GLN A 289 1.11 -5.67 -22.51
C GLN A 289 1.89 -6.62 -21.60
N MET A 290 1.44 -7.86 -21.44
CA MET A 290 2.18 -8.87 -20.67
C MET A 290 3.56 -9.12 -21.29
N ALA A 291 3.64 -9.23 -22.61
CA ALA A 291 4.89 -9.49 -23.32
C ALA A 291 5.88 -8.35 -23.08
N HIS A 292 5.40 -7.12 -23.23
CA HIS A 292 6.16 -5.92 -22.98
C HIS A 292 6.67 -5.83 -21.55
N VAL A 293 5.80 -6.08 -20.55
CA VAL A 293 6.20 -6.06 -19.13
C VAL A 293 7.22 -7.14 -18.83
N CYS A 294 7.06 -8.33 -19.40
CA CYS A 294 7.96 -9.47 -19.18
C CYS A 294 9.25 -9.41 -20.00
N GLY A 295 9.43 -8.43 -20.91
CA GLY A 295 10.58 -8.39 -21.82
C GLY A 295 10.64 -9.60 -22.74
N ALA A 296 9.47 -10.02 -23.24
CA ALA A 296 9.29 -11.17 -24.10
C ALA A 296 8.69 -10.75 -25.44
N ARG A 297 8.84 -11.59 -26.46
CA ARG A 297 8.07 -11.42 -27.69
C ARG A 297 6.66 -11.99 -27.48
N PRO A 298 5.60 -11.38 -28.04
CA PRO A 298 4.24 -11.92 -27.92
C PRO A 298 4.13 -13.39 -28.36
N ALA A 299 4.90 -13.80 -29.38
CA ALA A 299 4.95 -15.18 -29.87
C ALA A 299 5.56 -16.19 -28.87
N GLU A 300 6.33 -15.74 -27.87
CA GLU A 300 6.96 -16.60 -26.86
C GLU A 300 6.04 -16.88 -25.66
N LEU A 301 5.03 -16.02 -25.46
CA LEU A 301 4.13 -16.11 -24.31
C LEU A 301 3.23 -17.36 -24.33
N PRO A 302 2.57 -17.75 -25.43
CA PRO A 302 1.76 -18.96 -25.49
C PRO A 302 2.48 -20.20 -24.97
N ASN A 303 3.68 -20.49 -25.50
CA ASN A 303 4.50 -21.63 -25.08
C ASN A 303 4.93 -21.53 -23.61
N THR A 304 5.07 -20.31 -23.08
CA THR A 304 5.40 -20.10 -21.66
C THR A 304 4.18 -20.35 -20.78
N LEU A 305 3.00 -19.90 -21.18
CA LEU A 305 1.73 -20.13 -20.49
C LEU A 305 1.35 -21.62 -20.49
N ASP A 306 1.58 -22.34 -21.59
CA ASP A 306 1.40 -23.80 -21.65
C ASP A 306 2.31 -24.53 -20.67
N ARG A 307 3.58 -24.13 -20.57
CA ARG A 307 4.50 -24.69 -19.57
C ARG A 307 4.02 -24.40 -18.15
N LEU A 308 3.53 -23.19 -17.87
CA LEU A 308 2.98 -22.84 -16.55
C LEU A 308 1.72 -23.66 -16.22
N ALA A 309 0.86 -23.92 -17.20
CA ALA A 309 -0.30 -24.80 -17.06
C ALA A 309 0.13 -26.25 -16.79
N ALA A 310 1.10 -26.77 -17.55
CA ALA A 310 1.65 -28.12 -17.36
C ALA A 310 2.30 -28.32 -15.97
N THR A 311 2.79 -27.25 -15.35
CA THR A 311 3.35 -27.28 -13.98
C THR A 311 2.30 -27.06 -12.87
N GLY A 312 1.01 -26.95 -13.21
CA GLY A 312 -0.06 -26.74 -12.23
C GLY A 312 -0.08 -25.35 -11.60
N ILE A 313 0.58 -24.36 -12.22
CA ILE A 313 0.52 -22.95 -11.78
C ILE A 313 -0.76 -22.29 -12.31
N LEU A 314 -1.11 -22.60 -13.56
CA LEU A 314 -2.34 -22.18 -14.21
C LEU A 314 -3.31 -23.36 -14.31
N THR A 315 -4.57 -23.11 -14.00
CA THR A 315 -5.67 -24.05 -14.30
C THR A 315 -6.06 -23.95 -15.77
N SER A 316 -6.12 -22.73 -16.30
CA SER A 316 -6.46 -22.48 -17.69
C SER A 316 -5.97 -21.10 -18.12
N TRP A 317 -5.71 -20.95 -19.42
CA TRP A 317 -5.46 -19.67 -20.07
C TRP A 317 -6.04 -19.69 -21.49
N LYS A 318 -6.42 -18.52 -22.01
CA LYS A 318 -6.86 -18.36 -23.40
C LYS A 318 -6.64 -16.94 -23.88
N VAL A 319 -6.40 -16.77 -25.18
CA VAL A 319 -6.39 -15.47 -25.84
C VAL A 319 -7.67 -15.30 -26.63
N CYS A 320 -8.39 -14.21 -26.39
CA CYS A 320 -9.57 -13.84 -27.15
C CYS A 320 -9.13 -13.27 -28.50
N LEU A 321 -9.35 -14.01 -29.59
CA LEU A 321 -8.90 -13.60 -30.94
C LEU A 321 -9.48 -12.25 -31.39
N ASN A 322 -10.66 -11.88 -30.88
CA ASN A 322 -11.34 -10.65 -31.28
C ASN A 322 -10.81 -9.40 -30.57
N SER A 323 -10.32 -9.54 -29.34
CA SER A 323 -9.82 -8.40 -28.54
C SER A 323 -8.31 -8.43 -28.29
N GLY A 324 -7.63 -9.55 -28.51
CA GLY A 324 -6.24 -9.76 -28.11
C GLY A 324 -6.07 -9.96 -26.59
N ASP A 325 -7.17 -10.04 -25.84
CA ASP A 325 -7.14 -10.17 -24.39
C ASP A 325 -6.71 -11.58 -23.97
N LEU A 326 -5.71 -11.64 -23.11
CA LEU A 326 -5.33 -12.82 -22.37
C LEU A 326 -6.22 -12.94 -21.12
N HIS A 327 -6.87 -14.09 -20.97
CA HIS A 327 -7.57 -14.48 -19.76
C HIS A 327 -6.88 -15.70 -19.13
N TRP A 328 -6.81 -15.74 -17.81
CA TRP A 328 -6.24 -16.88 -17.10
C TRP A 328 -6.94 -17.15 -15.77
N THR A 329 -6.75 -18.36 -15.25
CA THR A 329 -7.15 -18.78 -13.91
C THR A 329 -5.98 -19.49 -13.24
N LEU A 330 -5.59 -19.05 -12.05
CA LEU A 330 -4.53 -19.70 -11.26
C LEU A 330 -5.05 -21.00 -10.65
N ALA A 331 -4.15 -21.94 -10.39
CA ALA A 331 -4.47 -23.08 -9.53
C ALA A 331 -4.60 -22.59 -8.08
N GLY A 332 -5.77 -22.75 -7.47
CA GLY A 332 -5.96 -22.43 -6.05
C GLY A 332 -5.08 -23.30 -5.15
N GLU A 333 -4.85 -22.88 -3.90
CA GLU A 333 -4.03 -23.64 -2.91
C GLU A 333 -4.53 -25.09 -2.71
N ARG A 334 -5.82 -25.37 -2.97
CA ARG A 334 -6.40 -26.72 -2.91
C ARG A 334 -6.10 -27.59 -4.14
N GLY A 335 -5.74 -27.01 -5.28
CA GLY A 335 -5.35 -27.73 -6.49
C GLY A 335 -3.92 -28.29 -6.39
N ARG A 336 -2.98 -27.48 -5.86
CA ARG A 336 -1.58 -27.87 -5.67
C ARG A 336 -1.39 -29.06 -4.72
N ALA A 337 -2.25 -29.21 -3.71
CA ALA A 337 -2.20 -30.37 -2.80
C ALA A 337 -2.70 -31.66 -3.45
N ARG A 338 -3.63 -31.57 -4.40
CA ARG A 338 -4.33 -32.72 -4.99
C ARG A 338 -3.52 -33.41 -6.08
N GLU A 339 -2.66 -32.67 -6.77
CA GLU A 339 -1.75 -33.22 -7.79
C GLU A 339 -0.53 -33.93 -7.18
N LEU A 340 -0.06 -33.46 -6.00
CA LEU A 340 0.94 -34.17 -5.20
C LEU A 340 0.41 -35.46 -4.55
N THR A 341 -0.92 -35.62 -4.41
CA THR A 341 -1.52 -36.85 -3.90
C THR A 341 -1.79 -37.88 -4.99
N LEU A 342 -2.10 -37.46 -6.23
CA LEU A 342 -2.33 -38.40 -7.33
C LEU A 342 -1.04 -38.95 -7.96
N GLY A 343 0.10 -38.26 -7.83
CA GLY A 343 1.40 -38.74 -8.33
C GLY A 343 2.03 -39.88 -7.51
N ARG A 344 1.37 -40.39 -6.47
CA ARG A 344 1.94 -41.42 -5.56
C ARG A 344 1.24 -42.79 -5.62
N SER A 345 0.28 -42.98 -6.52
CA SER A 345 -0.43 -44.25 -6.68
C SER A 345 -0.29 -44.84 -8.09
N VAL A 346 0.95 -45.11 -8.52
CA VAL A 346 1.22 -46.18 -9.49
C VAL A 346 2.57 -46.81 -9.14
N THR A 347 2.55 -47.89 -8.35
CA THR A 347 3.43 -49.08 -8.44
C THR A 347 3.05 -50.05 -7.32
N GLY A 348 2.67 -51.28 -7.70
CA GLY A 348 2.22 -52.37 -6.82
C GLY A 348 0.75 -52.71 -7.12
N HIS A 349 0.38 -53.76 -7.84
CA HIS A 349 1.01 -55.07 -8.05
C HIS A 349 0.96 -55.53 -9.50
#